data_AF-A0A9P3ACF8-F1
#
_entry.id   AF-A0A9P3ACF8-F1
#
_cell.length_a   1.000
_cell.length_b   1.000
_cell.length_c   1.000
_cell.angle_alpha   90.00
_cell.angle_beta   90.00
_cell.angle_gamma   90.00
#
_symmetry.space_group_name_H-M   'P 1'
#
loop_
_entity.id
_entity.type
_entity.pdbx_description
1 polymer ?
#
loop_
_entity_poly.entity_id
_entity_poly.type
_entity_poly.pdbx_seq_one_letter_code
_entity_poly.pdbx_strand_id
1 'polypeptide(L)'
;MYFVSTETPEININRVAIRVGEGGHDVKPETIRARYHRCLALLPEAIQASSRAYLFDNSGAEAELEVEITDALAVEYKFDDVTEWCSSAIDALDQLVTHS
;
A
#
# COMPACT_ATOMS: atom_id res chain seq x y z
N MET A 1 6.54 0.62 10.93
CA MET A 1 5.24 0.55 10.26
C MET A 1 5.21 -0.66 9.35
N TYR A 2 4.10 -1.39 9.31
CA TYR A 2 3.82 -2.41 8.30
C TYR A 2 2.64 -1.90 7.48
N PHE A 3 2.80 -1.80 6.17
CA PHE A 3 1.75 -1.37 5.26
C PHE A 3 1.49 -2.46 4.25
N VAL A 4 0.22 -2.78 4.05
CA VAL A 4 -0.22 -3.82 3.10
C VAL A 4 -1.23 -3.20 2.16
N SER A 5 -1.00 -3.36 0.86
CA SER A 5 -1.93 -2.95 -0.18
C SER A 5 -2.10 -4.08 -1.21
N THR A 6 -2.87 -3.78 -2.25
CA THR A 6 -3.08 -4.62 -3.41
C THR A 6 -2.87 -3.76 -4.64
N GLU A 7 -2.49 -4.35 -5.76
CA GLU A 7 -2.21 -3.70 -7.04
C GLU A 7 -3.35 -2.79 -7.49
N THR A 8 -4.60 -3.20 -7.25
CA THR A 8 -5.79 -2.42 -7.58
C THR A 8 -6.85 -2.46 -6.47
N PRO A 9 -7.71 -1.43 -6.32
CA PRO A 9 -8.83 -1.47 -5.39
C PRO A 9 -9.89 -2.51 -5.77
N GLU A 10 -9.93 -2.96 -7.02
CA GLU A 10 -10.80 -4.01 -7.53
C GLU A 10 -10.56 -5.34 -6.82
N ILE A 11 -9.31 -5.66 -6.45
CA ILE A 11 -8.99 -6.85 -5.64
C ILE A 11 -9.71 -6.77 -4.29
N ASN A 12 -9.68 -5.59 -3.64
CA ASN A 12 -10.36 -5.37 -2.37
C ASN A 12 -11.88 -5.46 -2.52
N ILE A 13 -12.45 -4.90 -3.60
CA ILE A 13 -13.89 -5.01 -3.89
C ILE A 13 -14.30 -6.47 -4.05
N ASN A 14 -13.55 -7.25 -4.82
CA ASN A 14 -13.82 -8.67 -5.03
C ASN A 14 -13.75 -9.47 -3.72
N ARG A 15 -12.73 -9.22 -2.89
CA ARG A 15 -12.61 -9.85 -1.56
C ARG A 15 -13.75 -9.46 -0.63
N VAL A 16 -14.23 -8.21 -0.69
CA VAL A 16 -15.44 -7.78 0.05
C VAL A 16 -16.69 -8.50 -0.45
N ALA A 17 -16.86 -8.66 -1.77
CA ALA A 17 -18.00 -9.38 -2.33
C ALA A 17 -18.03 -10.86 -1.90
N ILE A 18 -16.87 -11.54 -1.89
CA ILE A 18 -16.74 -12.93 -1.44
C ILE A 18 -17.18 -13.06 0.02
N ARG A 19 -16.60 -12.26 0.93
CA ARG A 19 -16.96 -12.35 2.36
C ARG A 19 -18.43 -12.01 2.62
N VAL A 20 -19.05 -11.14 1.81
CA VAL A 20 -20.48 -10.83 1.93
C VAL A 20 -21.33 -12.05 1.57
N GLY A 21 -20.93 -12.80 0.53
CA GLY A 21 -21.52 -14.10 0.20
C GLY A 21 -21.42 -15.12 1.34
N GLU A 22 -20.43 -14.98 2.21
CA GLU A 22 -20.18 -15.81 3.40
C GLU A 22 -20.81 -15.23 4.69
N GLY A 23 -21.63 -14.17 4.58
CA GLY A 23 -22.33 -13.54 5.72
C GLY A 23 -21.60 -12.37 6.39
N GLY A 24 -20.53 -11.86 5.78
CA GLY A 24 -19.78 -10.69 6.24
C GLY A 24 -20.46 -9.34 5.95
N HIS A 25 -19.84 -8.25 6.43
CA HIS A 25 -20.35 -6.89 6.24
C HIS A 25 -20.04 -6.32 4.85
N ASP A 26 -21.08 -5.80 4.20
CA ASP A 26 -20.97 -5.13 2.91
C ASP A 26 -20.43 -3.71 3.03
N VAL A 27 -19.56 -3.33 2.10
CA VAL A 27 -19.01 -1.98 1.97
C VAL A 27 -19.09 -1.60 0.50
N LYS A 28 -19.73 -0.47 0.22
CA LYS A 28 -19.94 -0.02 -1.16
C LYS A 28 -18.62 0.12 -1.94
N PRO A 29 -18.56 -0.32 -3.21
CA PRO A 29 -17.35 -0.22 -4.03
C PRO A 29 -16.77 1.19 -4.11
N GLU A 30 -17.58 2.25 -4.20
CA GLU A 30 -17.05 3.62 -4.21
C GLU A 30 -16.30 3.99 -2.92
N THR A 31 -16.75 3.46 -1.78
CA THR A 31 -16.11 3.69 -0.48
C THR A 31 -14.76 2.97 -0.43
N ILE A 32 -14.67 1.77 -1.00
CA ILE A 32 -13.43 1.00 -1.06
C ILE A 32 -12.41 1.73 -1.94
N ARG A 33 -12.79 2.17 -3.14
CA ARG A 33 -11.90 2.95 -4.04
C ARG A 33 -11.43 4.25 -3.40
N ALA A 34 -12.35 5.02 -2.81
CA ALA A 34 -12.00 6.28 -2.16
C ALA A 34 -11.01 6.08 -0.99
N ARG A 35 -11.19 5.00 -0.21
CA ARG A 35 -10.26 4.66 0.87
C ARG A 35 -8.91 4.22 0.34
N TYR A 36 -8.88 3.38 -0.70
CA TYR A 36 -7.65 2.91 -1.33
C TYR A 36 -6.74 4.08 -1.74
N HIS A 37 -7.26 4.99 -2.57
CA HIS A 37 -6.47 6.14 -3.04
C HIS A 37 -6.09 7.08 -1.91
N ARG A 38 -6.98 7.33 -0.94
CA ARG A 38 -6.66 8.19 0.20
C ARG A 38 -5.57 7.58 1.09
N CYS A 39 -5.58 6.26 1.30
CA CYS A 39 -4.54 5.59 2.06
C CYS A 39 -3.18 5.71 1.38
N LEU A 40 -3.11 5.48 0.06
CA LEU A 40 -1.87 5.64 -0.69
C LEU A 40 -1.36 7.08 -0.70
N ALA A 41 -2.25 8.08 -0.82
CA ALA A 41 -1.87 9.49 -0.78
C ALA A 41 -1.25 9.91 0.56
N LEU A 42 -1.61 9.25 1.67
CA LEU A 42 -1.08 9.52 3.02
C LEU A 42 0.17 8.69 3.35
N LEU A 43 0.49 7.69 2.52
CA LEU A 43 1.56 6.74 2.80
C LEU A 43 2.95 7.40 2.89
N PRO A 44 3.35 8.36 2.03
CA PRO A 44 4.65 9.03 2.15
C PRO A 44 4.87 9.69 3.52
N GLU A 45 3.89 10.42 4.02
CA GLU A 45 3.94 11.05 5.34
C GLU A 45 4.01 10.01 6.47
N ALA A 46 3.26 8.91 6.33
CA ALA A 46 3.29 7.81 7.29
C ALA A 46 4.66 7.10 7.32
N ILE A 47 5.31 6.95 6.15
CA ILE A 47 6.68 6.42 6.06
C ILE A 47 7.64 7.39 6.75
N GLN A 48 7.57 8.70 6.44
CA GLN A 48 8.42 9.74 7.02
C GLN A 48 8.30 9.80 8.56
N ALA A 49 7.11 9.57 9.10
CA ALA A 49 6.86 9.56 10.54
C ALA A 49 7.34 8.27 11.25
N SER A 50 7.96 7.32 10.54
CA SER A 50 8.35 6.02 11.07
C SER A 50 9.85 5.74 10.92
N SER A 51 10.48 5.11 11.92
CA SER A 51 11.91 4.73 11.84
C SER A 51 12.15 3.60 10.83
N ARG A 52 11.19 2.68 10.68
CA ARG A 52 11.24 1.59 9.69
C ARG A 52 9.86 1.38 9.10
N ALA A 53 9.76 1.22 7.79
CA ALA A 53 8.54 0.86 7.07
C ALA A 53 8.77 -0.39 6.22
N TYR A 54 7.76 -1.26 6.17
CA TYR A 54 7.76 -2.45 5.33
C TYR A 54 6.50 -2.42 4.48
N LEU A 55 6.66 -2.41 3.16
CA LEU A 55 5.58 -2.34 2.19
C LEU A 55 5.36 -3.74 1.59
N PHE A 56 4.15 -4.27 1.78
CA PHE A 56 3.75 -5.57 1.25
C PHE A 56 2.69 -5.41 0.18
N ASP A 57 2.89 -6.09 -0.94
CA ASP A 57 1.82 -6.37 -1.89
C ASP A 57 1.09 -7.66 -1.49
N ASN A 58 -0.23 -7.63 -1.50
CA ASN A 58 -1.08 -8.77 -1.17
C ASN A 58 -2.10 -9.04 -2.29
N SER A 59 -1.68 -8.83 -3.54
CA SER A 59 -2.50 -9.08 -4.73
C SER A 59 -2.57 -10.55 -5.08
N GLY A 60 -1.49 -11.27 -4.79
CA GLY A 60 -1.36 -12.70 -5.03
C GLY A 60 -2.03 -13.57 -3.98
N ALA A 61 -1.58 -14.83 -3.94
CA ALA A 61 -2.01 -15.82 -2.96
C ALA A 61 -1.42 -15.58 -1.57
N GLU A 62 -0.23 -14.99 -1.50
CA GLU A 62 0.49 -14.65 -0.28
C GLU A 62 0.95 -13.19 -0.36
N ALA A 63 1.21 -12.59 0.81
CA ALA A 63 1.73 -11.23 0.87
C ALA A 63 3.25 -11.24 0.66
N GLU A 64 3.72 -10.43 -0.27
CA GLU A 64 5.13 -10.32 -0.66
C GLU A 64 5.70 -9.00 -0.14
N LEU A 65 6.80 -9.06 0.60
CA LEU A 65 7.51 -7.86 1.06
C LEU A 65 8.25 -7.26 -0.14
N GLU A 66 7.76 -6.14 -0.66
CA GLU A 66 8.38 -5.50 -1.82
C GLU A 66 9.54 -4.61 -1.41
N VAL A 67 9.34 -3.81 -0.35
CA VAL A 67 10.30 -2.77 0.04
C VAL A 67 10.41 -2.63 1.54
N GLU A 68 11.64 -2.47 2.01
CA GLU A 68 11.98 -2.02 3.36
C GLU A 68 12.57 -0.61 3.31
N ILE A 69 12.11 0.27 4.19
CA ILE A 69 12.55 1.66 4.26
C ILE A 69 13.02 1.96 5.69
N THR A 70 14.20 2.54 5.85
CA THR A 70 14.74 2.99 7.15
C THR A 70 14.93 4.50 7.17
N ASP A 71 14.42 5.13 8.23
CA ASP A 71 14.46 6.57 8.50
C ASP A 71 14.06 7.45 7.30
N ALA A 72 13.14 6.94 6.47
CA ALA A 72 12.65 7.60 5.25
C ALA A 72 13.72 7.95 4.21
N LEU A 73 14.91 7.36 4.31
CA LEU A 73 16.07 7.69 3.46
C LEU A 73 16.68 6.46 2.78
N ALA A 74 16.77 5.34 3.51
CA ALA A 74 17.34 4.11 2.96
C ALA A 74 16.22 3.19 2.47
N VAL A 75 16.12 3.02 1.15
CA VAL A 75 15.13 2.16 0.49
C VAL A 75 15.81 0.88 0.00
N GLU A 76 15.32 -0.27 0.45
CA GLU A 76 15.78 -1.60 0.05
C GLU A 76 14.66 -2.36 -0.67
N TYR A 77 14.79 -2.50 -1.99
CA TYR A 77 13.91 -3.32 -2.81
C TYR A 77 14.25 -4.81 -2.65
N LYS A 78 13.22 -5.65 -2.51
CA LYS A 78 13.37 -7.11 -2.42
C LYS A 78 13.14 -7.83 -3.76
N PHE A 79 12.60 -7.11 -4.74
CA PHE A 79 12.39 -7.55 -6.12
C PHE A 79 12.92 -6.50 -7.09
N ASP A 80 13.30 -6.94 -8.30
CA ASP A 80 13.76 -6.03 -9.36
C ASP A 80 12.61 -5.15 -9.89
N ASP A 81 11.40 -5.70 -9.93
CA ASP A 81 10.16 -5.03 -10.28
C ASP A 81 9.20 -5.08 -9.09
N VAL A 82 8.59 -3.94 -8.76
CA VAL A 82 7.56 -3.82 -7.71
C VAL A 82 6.29 -3.24 -8.30
N THR A 83 5.18 -3.41 -7.59
CA THR A 83 3.88 -2.86 -8.00
C THR A 83 3.90 -1.34 -8.20
N GLU A 84 3.03 -0.86 -9.11
CA GLU A 84 2.92 0.57 -9.43
C GLU A 84 2.59 1.44 -8.20
N TRP A 85 1.74 0.95 -7.30
CA TRP A 85 1.39 1.70 -6.10
C TRP A 85 2.58 1.84 -5.15
N CYS A 86 3.46 0.84 -5.11
CA CYS A 86 4.64 0.82 -4.26
C CYS A 86 5.71 1.77 -4.79
N SER A 87 6.04 1.70 -6.09
CA SER A 87 6.96 2.65 -6.72
C SER A 87 6.45 4.09 -6.64
N SER A 88 5.17 4.32 -6.92
CA SER A 88 4.56 5.65 -6.80
C SER A 88 4.64 6.22 -5.38
N ALA A 89 4.50 5.38 -4.36
CA ALA A 89 4.63 5.80 -2.96
C ALA A 89 6.06 6.21 -2.60
N ILE A 90 7.06 5.52 -3.17
CA ILE A 90 8.48 5.83 -2.96
C ILE A 90 8.86 7.11 -3.71
N ASP A 91 8.41 7.28 -4.95
CA ASP A 91 8.63 8.52 -5.70
C ASP A 91 8.02 9.74 -4.98
N ALA A 92 6.83 9.57 -4.40
CA ALA A 92 6.18 10.61 -3.61
C ALA A 92 6.91 10.88 -2.29
N LEU A 93 7.48 9.85 -1.65
CA LEU A 93 8.34 10.00 -0.48
C LEU A 93 9.60 10.78 -0.81
N ASP A 94 10.29 10.45 -1.90
CA ASP A 94 11.50 11.14 -2.36
C ASP A 94 11.24 12.63 -2.59
N GLN A 95 10.10 12.96 -3.20
CA GLN A 95 9.67 14.35 -3.37
C GLN A 95 9.42 15.05 -2.03
N LEU A 96 8.77 14.36 -1.08
CA LEU A 96 8.46 14.88 0.25
C LEU A 96 9.74 15.19 1.04
N VAL A 97 10.70 14.25 1.09
CA VAL A 97 11.95 14.42 1.85
C VAL A 97 12.91 15.44 1.22
N THR A 98 12.89 15.59 -0.10
CA THR A 98 13.75 16.57 -0.81
C THR A 98 13.32 18.03 -0.56
N HIS A 99 12.05 18.27 -0.22
CA HIS A 99 11.49 19.61 0.00
C HIS A 99 11.18 19.92 1.47
N SER A 100 11.63 19.08 2.40
CA SER A 100 11.45 19.23 3.85
C SER A 100 12.57 20.00 4.54
#